data_AF-A0A933I3J4-F1
#
_entry.id   AF-A0A933I3J4-F1
#
_cell.length_a   1.000
_cell.length_b   1.000
_cell.length_c   1.000
_cell.angle_alpha   90.00
_cell.angle_beta   90.00
_cell.angle_gamma   90.00
#
_symmetry.space_group_name_H-M   'P 1'
#
loop_
_entity.id
_entity.type
_entity.pdbx_description
1 polymer ?
#
loop_
_entity_poly.entity_id
_entity_poly.type
_entity_poly.pdbx_seq_one_letter_code
_entity_poly.pdbx_strand_id
1 'polypeptide(L)'
;MAQLKENKGFHVKVSGKCINCHTEHKGEDFNIMPIDNNKFNHALTGFALEDKHKILCRNCHKKEKTFIGLTNECLSCHTDVHQKTLPECLKCHNFKGWKSLQFNHDGFSKFKLTGKHTEVKCESCHPEQILERKIIKADKVNKMLKFKPLKYDSCDSCHKSIHKENMKENACSSCHTTQGWKEQTFDHGNPGLSDFKLEGSHAKAS
;
A
#
# COMPACT_ATOMS: atom_id res chain seq x y z
N MET A 1 14.63 -21.76 -24.25
CA MET A 1 15.63 -20.72 -23.93
C MET A 1 15.07 -19.35 -23.52
N ALA A 2 13.74 -19.15 -23.46
CA ALA A 2 13.15 -17.87 -23.02
C ALA A 2 13.52 -17.46 -21.58
N GLN A 3 13.52 -18.42 -20.63
CA GLN A 3 13.85 -18.14 -19.22
C GLN A 3 15.30 -17.66 -19.00
N LEU A 4 16.25 -18.11 -19.82
CA LEU A 4 17.65 -17.66 -19.76
C LEU A 4 17.79 -16.22 -20.27
N LYS A 5 17.09 -15.88 -21.36
CA LYS A 5 17.10 -14.52 -21.93
C LYS A 5 16.40 -13.51 -21.01
N GLU A 6 15.36 -13.96 -20.31
CA GLU A 6 14.53 -13.11 -19.45
C GLU A 6 14.95 -13.12 -17.97
N ASN A 7 15.97 -13.90 -17.61
CA ASN A 7 16.41 -14.08 -16.22
C ASN A 7 15.25 -14.44 -15.27
N LYS A 8 14.54 -15.55 -15.57
CA LYS A 8 13.34 -16.00 -14.84
C LYS A 8 13.47 -17.43 -14.31
N GLY A 9 12.72 -17.74 -13.25
CA GLY A 9 12.61 -19.09 -12.70
C GLY A 9 13.87 -19.56 -11.97
N PHE A 10 14.26 -20.82 -12.17
CA PHE A 10 15.45 -21.43 -11.56
C PHE A 10 16.76 -20.93 -12.18
N HIS A 11 16.73 -20.48 -13.44
CA HIS A 11 17.92 -19.96 -14.14
C HIS A 11 18.39 -18.58 -13.65
N VAL A 12 17.70 -17.97 -12.68
CA VAL A 12 18.08 -16.68 -12.10
C VAL A 12 19.39 -16.74 -11.33
N LYS A 13 19.61 -17.85 -10.62
CA LYS A 13 20.76 -18.02 -9.72
C LYS A 13 21.63 -19.21 -10.06
N VAL A 14 21.24 -20.00 -11.06
CA VAL A 14 22.03 -21.15 -11.51
C VAL A 14 23.15 -20.67 -12.42
N SER A 15 24.36 -21.12 -12.09
CA SER A 15 25.58 -20.90 -12.87
C SER A 15 26.22 -22.25 -13.21
N GLY A 16 27.00 -22.29 -14.30
CA GLY A 16 27.65 -23.51 -14.78
C GLY A 16 27.30 -23.85 -16.23
N LYS A 17 27.89 -24.94 -16.74
CA LYS A 17 27.63 -25.40 -18.12
C LYS A 17 26.23 -26.01 -18.19
N CYS A 18 25.43 -25.60 -19.18
CA CYS A 18 24.05 -26.06 -19.37
C CYS A 18 23.94 -27.60 -19.38
N ILE A 19 24.93 -28.28 -19.97
CA ILE A 19 24.98 -29.74 -20.11
C ILE A 19 25.04 -30.48 -18.76
N ASN A 20 25.43 -29.81 -17.68
CA ASN A 20 25.48 -30.43 -16.35
C ASN A 20 24.07 -30.75 -15.82
N CYS A 21 23.05 -30.00 -16.26
CA CYS A 21 21.65 -30.23 -15.91
C CYS A 21 20.84 -30.73 -17.11
N HIS A 22 21.18 -30.30 -18.32
CA HIS A 22 20.54 -30.72 -19.57
C HIS A 22 21.39 -31.76 -20.30
N THR A 23 21.42 -32.99 -19.77
CA THR A 23 22.12 -34.11 -20.40
C THR A 23 21.25 -34.73 -21.50
N GLU A 24 21.79 -34.79 -22.72
CA GLU A 24 21.16 -35.46 -23.88
C GLU A 24 21.39 -37.00 -23.82
N HIS A 25 20.67 -37.77 -24.65
CA HIS A 25 20.76 -39.24 -24.80
C HIS A 25 20.23 -40.10 -23.64
N LYS A 26 19.16 -39.66 -22.97
CA LYS A 26 18.52 -40.45 -21.91
C LYS A 26 17.16 -41.04 -22.29
N GLY A 27 16.79 -40.98 -23.57
CA GLY A 27 15.51 -41.48 -24.10
C GLY A 27 14.41 -40.43 -24.13
N GLU A 28 13.34 -40.69 -24.89
CA GLU A 28 12.22 -39.77 -25.09
C GLU A 28 11.44 -39.45 -23.80
N ASP A 29 11.40 -40.40 -22.87
CA ASP A 29 10.74 -40.25 -21.57
C ASP A 29 11.63 -39.59 -20.50
N PHE A 30 12.87 -39.21 -20.85
CA PHE A 30 13.76 -38.64 -19.86
C PHE A 30 13.24 -37.29 -19.36
N ASN A 31 12.95 -37.23 -18.07
CA ASN A 31 12.73 -35.96 -17.42
C ASN A 31 14.06 -35.20 -17.31
N ILE A 32 14.28 -34.28 -18.25
CA ILE A 32 15.44 -33.39 -18.31
C ILE A 32 15.54 -32.47 -17.07
N MET A 33 14.46 -32.33 -16.29
CA MET A 33 14.45 -31.52 -15.09
C MET A 33 13.74 -32.26 -13.93
N PRO A 34 14.38 -33.29 -13.36
CA PRO A 34 13.82 -33.98 -12.21
C PRO A 34 13.90 -33.06 -10.99
N ILE A 35 12.77 -32.48 -10.61
CA ILE A 35 12.64 -31.72 -9.37
C ILE A 35 12.37 -32.72 -8.24
N ASP A 36 13.34 -32.91 -7.35
CA ASP A 36 13.12 -33.58 -6.08
C ASP A 36 12.41 -32.62 -5.13
N ASN A 37 11.09 -32.80 -4.96
CA ASN A 37 10.26 -31.95 -4.12
C ASN A 37 10.71 -31.88 -2.66
N ASN A 38 11.45 -32.87 -2.16
CA ASN A 38 11.94 -32.91 -0.79
C ASN A 38 13.27 -32.17 -0.61
N LYS A 39 14.02 -31.98 -1.70
CA LYS A 39 15.35 -31.32 -1.68
C LYS A 39 15.37 -29.98 -2.41
N PHE A 40 14.31 -29.65 -3.12
CA PHE A 40 14.25 -28.43 -3.92
C PHE A 40 14.29 -27.17 -3.04
N ASN A 41 15.22 -26.27 -3.36
CA ASN A 41 15.41 -25.02 -2.64
C ASN A 41 14.93 -23.81 -3.46
N HIS A 42 13.83 -23.19 -3.01
CA HIS A 42 13.28 -21.99 -3.63
C HIS A 42 14.22 -20.78 -3.59
N ALA A 43 15.20 -20.74 -2.69
CA ALA A 43 16.20 -19.67 -2.65
C ALA A 43 17.06 -19.58 -3.92
N LEU A 44 17.10 -20.66 -4.73
CA LEU A 44 17.76 -20.73 -6.03
C LEU A 44 16.92 -20.18 -7.18
N THR A 45 15.67 -19.80 -6.90
CA THR A 45 14.77 -19.21 -7.89
C THR A 45 14.69 -17.69 -7.74
N GLY A 46 13.99 -17.03 -8.66
CA GLY A 46 13.56 -15.64 -8.51
C GLY A 46 12.48 -15.39 -7.44
N PHE A 47 12.08 -16.41 -6.67
CA PHE A 47 11.07 -16.30 -5.61
C PHE A 47 11.45 -17.13 -4.38
N ALA A 48 12.20 -16.51 -3.46
CA ALA A 48 12.50 -17.11 -2.18
C ALA A 48 11.24 -17.17 -1.30
N LEU A 49 10.99 -18.31 -0.66
CA LEU A 49 9.85 -18.45 0.25
C LEU A 49 10.18 -17.84 1.61
N GLU A 50 9.51 -16.74 1.92
CA GLU A 50 9.70 -15.96 3.14
C GLU A 50 8.42 -15.86 3.97
N ASP A 51 8.57 -15.77 5.28
CA ASP A 51 7.47 -15.60 6.24
C ASP A 51 6.27 -16.52 5.96
N LYS A 52 5.07 -15.95 5.75
CA LYS A 52 3.83 -16.70 5.52
C LYS A 52 3.76 -17.38 4.16
N HIS A 53 4.73 -17.15 3.26
CA HIS A 53 4.84 -17.87 1.99
C HIS A 53 5.64 -19.17 2.11
N LYS A 54 6.17 -19.51 3.30
CA LYS A 54 6.72 -20.84 3.62
C LYS A 54 5.60 -21.87 3.78
N ILE A 55 4.89 -22.13 2.69
CA ILE A 55 3.74 -23.03 2.63
C ILE A 55 4.06 -24.26 1.76
N LEU A 56 3.15 -25.23 1.78
CA LEU A 56 3.29 -26.47 1.02
C LEU A 56 3.26 -26.20 -0.49
N CYS A 57 4.09 -26.91 -1.25
CA CYS A 57 4.23 -26.74 -2.70
C CYS A 57 2.88 -26.72 -3.43
N ARG A 58 1.96 -27.62 -3.08
CA ARG A 58 0.62 -27.75 -3.67
C ARG A 58 -0.28 -26.51 -3.52
N ASN A 59 0.02 -25.63 -2.57
CA ASN A 59 -0.78 -24.42 -2.35
C ASN A 59 -0.55 -23.39 -3.47
N CYS A 60 0.64 -23.39 -4.09
CA CYS A 60 0.98 -22.58 -5.26
C CYS A 60 0.92 -23.43 -6.55
N HIS A 61 1.49 -24.63 -6.53
CA HIS A 61 1.52 -25.58 -7.65
C HIS A 61 0.25 -26.45 -7.68
N LYS A 62 -0.90 -25.80 -7.92
CA LYS A 62 -2.23 -26.45 -7.87
C LYS A 62 -2.45 -27.51 -8.96
N LYS A 63 -1.77 -27.38 -10.11
CA LYS A 63 -1.81 -28.39 -11.17
C LYS A 63 -0.72 -29.41 -10.88
N GLU A 64 -1.13 -30.63 -10.55
CA GLU A 64 -0.22 -31.74 -10.34
C GLU A 64 0.68 -31.90 -11.57
N LYS A 65 2.00 -32.02 -11.34
CA LYS A 65 3.08 -32.14 -12.33
C LYS A 65 3.60 -30.84 -12.99
N THR A 66 2.99 -29.67 -12.79
CA THR A 66 3.54 -28.41 -13.32
C THR A 66 4.20 -27.56 -12.23
N PHE A 67 5.50 -27.78 -12.01
CA PHE A 67 6.32 -26.99 -11.10
C PHE A 67 6.97 -25.75 -11.76
N ILE A 68 6.60 -25.49 -13.02
CA ILE A 68 7.11 -24.40 -13.85
C ILE A 68 5.96 -23.52 -14.33
N GLY A 69 6.26 -22.25 -14.65
CA GLY A 69 5.32 -21.32 -15.28
C GLY A 69 4.51 -20.44 -14.33
N LEU A 70 4.70 -20.56 -13.01
CA LEU A 70 4.17 -19.59 -12.05
C LEU A 70 5.02 -18.31 -12.07
N THR A 71 4.35 -17.16 -12.07
CA THR A 71 5.01 -15.87 -11.91
C THR A 71 5.17 -15.55 -10.42
N ASN A 72 6.16 -14.73 -10.08
CA ASN A 72 6.38 -14.20 -8.73
C ASN A 72 5.54 -12.94 -8.44
N GLU A 73 4.59 -12.62 -9.31
CA GLU A 73 3.69 -11.49 -9.12
C GLU A 73 2.64 -11.82 -8.06
N CYS A 74 2.36 -10.87 -7.16
CA CYS A 74 1.40 -11.06 -6.07
C CYS A 74 0.01 -11.48 -6.59
N LEU A 75 -0.39 -10.91 -7.73
CA LEU A 75 -1.71 -11.11 -8.33
C LEU A 75 -1.86 -12.46 -9.04
N SER A 76 -0.78 -13.24 -9.20
CA SER A 76 -0.87 -14.60 -9.73
C SER A 76 -1.66 -15.53 -8.80
N CYS A 77 -1.63 -15.23 -7.49
CA CYS A 77 -2.30 -16.01 -6.44
C CYS A 77 -3.30 -15.19 -5.62
N HIS A 78 -3.06 -13.89 -5.45
CA HIS A 78 -3.89 -13.02 -4.61
C HIS A 78 -4.82 -12.15 -5.43
N THR A 79 -6.03 -11.94 -4.91
CA THR A 79 -6.96 -10.97 -5.48
C THR A 79 -6.57 -9.57 -5.05
N ASP A 80 -6.51 -8.65 -6.02
CA ASP A 80 -6.37 -7.22 -5.71
C ASP A 80 -7.69 -6.68 -5.15
N VAL A 81 -7.73 -6.54 -3.82
CA VAL A 81 -8.88 -5.91 -3.15
C VAL A 81 -8.92 -4.41 -3.41
N HIS A 82 -7.78 -3.77 -3.73
CA HIS A 82 -7.66 -2.33 -3.94
C HIS A 82 -8.15 -1.86 -5.31
N GLN A 83 -8.67 -2.76 -6.13
CA GLN A 83 -9.29 -2.45 -7.42
C GLN A 83 -8.38 -1.62 -8.34
N LYS A 84 -7.07 -1.90 -8.32
CA LYS A 84 -6.03 -1.24 -9.12
C LYS A 84 -5.89 0.27 -8.85
N THR A 85 -6.39 0.74 -7.71
CA THR A 85 -6.31 2.16 -7.32
C THR A 85 -5.00 2.52 -6.59
N LEU A 86 -4.24 1.51 -6.19
CA LEU A 86 -3.01 1.64 -5.40
C LEU A 86 -1.80 1.08 -6.16
N PRO A 87 -0.58 1.47 -5.76
CA PRO A 87 0.64 0.99 -6.41
C PRO A 87 0.93 -0.49 -6.04
N GLU A 88 2.14 -0.94 -6.34
CA GLU A 88 2.59 -2.32 -6.17
C GLU A 88 2.46 -2.80 -4.71
N CYS A 89 2.03 -4.06 -4.53
CA CYS A 89 1.66 -4.61 -3.21
C CYS A 89 2.76 -4.45 -2.16
N LEU A 90 4.03 -4.66 -2.55
CA LEU A 90 5.19 -4.62 -1.65
C LEU A 90 5.58 -3.21 -1.17
N LYS A 91 4.99 -2.15 -1.75
CA LYS A 91 5.17 -0.79 -1.21
C LYS A 91 4.49 -0.58 0.14
N CYS A 92 3.45 -1.37 0.43
CA CYS A 92 2.67 -1.25 1.67
C CYS A 92 2.63 -2.55 2.48
N HIS A 93 2.54 -3.69 1.80
CA HIS A 93 2.49 -5.01 2.43
C HIS A 93 3.86 -5.68 2.44
N ASN A 94 3.99 -6.70 3.28
CA ASN A 94 5.15 -7.56 3.35
C ASN A 94 4.72 -9.03 3.48
N PHE A 95 5.69 -9.94 3.52
CA PHE A 95 5.42 -11.37 3.58
C PHE A 95 4.97 -11.87 4.98
N LYS A 96 5.08 -11.05 6.05
CA LYS A 96 4.58 -11.36 7.39
C LYS A 96 3.05 -11.37 7.45
N GLY A 97 2.39 -10.69 6.51
CA GLY A 97 0.97 -10.83 6.23
C GLY A 97 0.26 -9.51 5.97
N TRP A 98 -0.98 -9.59 5.46
CA TRP A 98 -1.75 -8.43 4.98
C TRP A 98 -1.96 -7.30 6.00
N LYS A 99 -2.07 -7.64 7.29
CA LYS A 99 -2.22 -6.64 8.38
C LYS A 99 -0.89 -6.07 8.87
N SER A 100 0.24 -6.67 8.49
CA SER A 100 1.57 -6.12 8.78
C SER A 100 1.94 -5.16 7.67
N LEU A 101 1.71 -3.87 7.92
CA LEU A 101 1.96 -2.80 6.96
C LEU A 101 3.33 -2.17 7.22
N GLN A 102 4.04 -1.84 6.14
CA GLN A 102 5.28 -1.05 6.14
C GLN A 102 5.06 0.32 5.49
N PHE A 103 3.81 0.77 5.45
CA PHE A 103 3.36 1.98 4.80
C PHE A 103 3.60 3.23 5.66
N ASN A 104 3.99 4.34 5.02
CA ASN A 104 4.06 5.67 5.62
C ASN A 104 3.14 6.63 4.86
N HIS A 105 2.06 7.12 5.49
CA HIS A 105 1.07 7.97 4.83
C HIS A 105 1.67 9.17 4.09
N ASP A 106 2.61 9.88 4.69
CA ASP A 106 3.18 11.12 4.13
C ASP A 106 4.09 10.86 2.93
N GLY A 107 4.61 9.63 2.78
CA GLY A 107 5.36 9.22 1.59
C GLY A 107 4.48 8.83 0.41
N PHE A 108 3.21 8.52 0.65
CA PHE A 108 2.26 7.98 -0.34
C PHE A 108 1.09 8.90 -0.66
N SER A 109 0.89 9.96 0.14
CA SER A 109 -0.18 10.95 0.00
C SER A 109 0.38 12.36 -0.12
N LYS A 110 -0.34 13.23 -0.83
CA LYS A 110 -0.03 14.67 -0.83
C LYS A 110 -0.54 15.36 0.44
N PHE A 111 -1.52 14.77 1.12
CA PHE A 111 -2.00 15.25 2.40
C PHE A 111 -1.07 14.72 3.51
N LYS A 112 -0.29 15.61 4.11
CA LYS A 112 0.58 15.26 5.24
C LYS A 112 -0.21 15.22 6.54
N LEU A 113 -0.11 14.13 7.30
CA LEU A 113 -0.74 14.04 8.61
C LEU A 113 0.09 14.87 9.60
N THR A 114 -0.50 15.95 10.09
CA THR A 114 0.12 16.83 11.09
C THR A 114 -0.86 17.11 12.22
N GLY A 115 -0.33 17.42 13.40
CA GLY A 115 -1.11 17.67 14.61
C GLY A 115 -2.12 16.54 14.87
N LYS A 116 -3.37 16.89 15.13
CA LYS A 116 -4.45 15.95 15.45
C LYS A 116 -4.83 15.00 14.32
N HIS A 117 -4.48 15.31 13.06
CA HIS A 117 -4.69 14.38 11.96
C HIS A 117 -3.79 13.14 12.05
N THR A 118 -2.73 13.15 12.87
CA THR A 118 -1.89 11.95 13.09
C THR A 118 -2.56 10.90 13.98
N GLU A 119 -3.56 11.32 14.76
CA GLU A 119 -4.26 10.47 15.74
C GLU A 119 -5.56 9.87 15.19
N VAL A 120 -6.03 10.32 14.02
CA VAL A 120 -7.30 9.86 13.45
C VAL A 120 -7.18 8.46 12.87
N LYS A 121 -8.27 7.70 12.97
CA LYS A 121 -8.33 6.37 12.35
C LYS A 121 -8.44 6.51 10.83
N CYS A 122 -7.91 5.52 10.10
CA CYS A 122 -7.92 5.53 8.63
C CYS A 122 -9.34 5.64 8.07
N GLU A 123 -10.31 4.96 8.66
CA GLU A 123 -11.72 4.96 8.23
C GLU A 123 -12.42 6.31 8.38
N SER A 124 -11.86 7.23 9.18
CA SER A 124 -12.40 8.59 9.31
C SER A 124 -12.20 9.42 8.05
N CYS A 125 -11.17 9.12 7.25
CA CYS A 125 -10.90 9.77 5.96
C CYS A 125 -11.16 8.84 4.77
N HIS A 126 -10.90 7.55 4.93
CA HIS A 126 -11.03 6.51 3.91
C HIS A 126 -12.28 5.66 4.16
N PRO A 127 -13.46 6.04 3.63
CA PRO A 127 -14.70 5.37 3.96
C PRO A 127 -14.68 3.90 3.53
N GLU A 128 -15.34 3.04 4.31
CA GLU A 128 -15.57 1.66 3.92
C GLU A 128 -16.42 1.59 2.64
N GLN A 129 -15.98 0.78 1.69
CA GLN A 129 -16.72 0.41 0.49
C GLN A 129 -16.95 -1.10 0.49
N ILE A 130 -18.15 -1.51 0.06
CA ILE A 130 -18.50 -2.91 -0.11
C ILE A 130 -18.02 -3.35 -1.50
N LEU A 131 -17.21 -4.42 -1.56
CA LEU A 131 -16.79 -5.02 -2.82
C LEU A 131 -17.90 -5.95 -3.31
N GLU A 132 -18.41 -5.68 -4.50
CA GLU A 132 -19.51 -6.43 -5.14
C GLU A 132 -19.15 -7.89 -5.42
N ARG A 133 -17.87 -8.21 -5.61
CA ARG A 133 -17.42 -9.60 -5.85
C ARG A 133 -17.37 -10.38 -4.55
N LYS A 134 -18.28 -11.34 -4.37
CA LYS A 134 -18.16 -12.46 -3.42
C LYS A 134 -16.71 -12.96 -3.42
N ILE A 135 -15.93 -12.62 -2.39
CA ILE A 135 -14.64 -13.26 -2.17
C ILE A 135 -14.99 -14.69 -1.77
N ILE A 136 -14.64 -15.65 -2.62
CA ILE A 136 -14.99 -17.06 -2.47
C ILE A 136 -14.16 -17.64 -1.32
N LYS A 137 -14.64 -17.42 -0.08
CA LYS A 137 -14.71 -18.38 1.03
C LYS A 137 -15.35 -17.69 2.24
N ALA A 138 -16.19 -18.48 2.92
CA ALA A 138 -17.19 -18.10 3.91
C ALA A 138 -16.78 -16.98 4.90
N ASP A 139 -17.73 -16.05 5.05
CA ASP A 139 -17.93 -15.17 6.18
C ASP A 139 -16.83 -14.16 6.53
N LYS A 140 -16.95 -12.98 5.93
CA LYS A 140 -17.30 -11.73 6.63
C LYS A 140 -17.18 -10.60 5.62
N VAL A 141 -18.23 -9.79 5.55
CA VAL A 141 -18.44 -8.58 4.73
C VAL A 141 -17.20 -8.13 3.94
N ASN A 142 -17.32 -8.13 2.61
CA ASN A 142 -16.32 -7.62 1.67
C ASN A 142 -16.12 -6.10 1.82
N LYS A 143 -15.62 -5.63 2.96
CA LYS A 143 -15.41 -4.21 3.21
C LYS A 143 -13.94 -3.89 3.06
N MET A 144 -13.66 -2.81 2.35
CA MET A 144 -12.33 -2.25 2.22
C MET A 144 -12.41 -0.74 2.39
N LEU A 145 -11.36 -0.09 2.89
CA LEU A 145 -11.27 1.36 2.87
C LEU A 145 -11.03 1.87 1.44
N LYS A 146 -11.76 2.90 1.02
CA LYS A 146 -11.53 3.58 -0.26
C LYS A 146 -10.38 4.58 -0.11
N PHE A 147 -9.24 4.26 -0.71
CA PHE A 147 -8.05 5.13 -0.66
C PHE A 147 -8.01 6.20 -1.76
N LYS A 148 -8.51 5.88 -2.96
CA LYS A 148 -8.59 6.83 -4.08
C LYS A 148 -9.87 6.65 -4.91
N PRO A 149 -10.40 7.72 -5.52
CA PRO A 149 -10.08 9.13 -5.23
C PRO A 149 -10.74 9.61 -3.93
N LEU A 150 -10.12 10.57 -3.25
CA LEU A 150 -10.64 11.31 -2.11
C LEU A 150 -10.34 12.81 -2.28
N LYS A 151 -11.29 13.65 -1.90
CA LYS A 151 -11.13 15.11 -1.89
C LYS A 151 -10.52 15.53 -0.54
N TYR A 152 -9.46 16.34 -0.57
CA TYR A 152 -8.71 16.78 0.62
C TYR A 152 -7.99 18.13 0.40
N ASP A 153 -8.29 18.82 -0.70
CA ASP A 153 -7.66 20.08 -1.12
C ASP A 153 -7.96 21.25 -0.17
N SER A 154 -9.01 21.12 0.64
CA SER A 154 -9.44 22.15 1.58
C SER A 154 -9.96 21.55 2.87
N CYS A 155 -9.95 22.32 3.95
CA CYS A 155 -10.48 21.87 5.25
C CYS A 155 -11.98 21.51 5.16
N ASP A 156 -12.74 22.20 4.31
CA ASP A 156 -14.18 21.94 4.10
C ASP A 156 -14.48 20.61 3.40
N SER A 157 -13.47 19.98 2.79
CA SER A 157 -13.60 18.64 2.21
C SER A 157 -13.94 17.58 3.26
N CYS A 158 -13.64 17.84 4.54
CA CYS A 158 -14.00 16.97 5.66
C CYS A 158 -14.71 17.71 6.81
N HIS A 159 -14.47 19.01 7.00
CA HIS A 159 -14.98 19.77 8.12
C HIS A 159 -16.03 20.79 7.70
N LYS A 160 -17.25 20.65 8.24
CA LYS A 160 -18.28 21.66 8.03
C LYS A 160 -17.92 22.95 8.78
N SER A 161 -17.86 24.07 8.07
CA SER A 161 -17.66 25.38 8.69
C SER A 161 -18.81 25.72 9.64
N ILE A 162 -18.46 26.21 10.83
CA ILE A 162 -19.40 26.73 11.83
C ILE A 162 -19.46 28.26 11.82
N HIS A 163 -18.65 28.91 10.99
CA HIS A 163 -18.55 30.37 10.96
C HIS A 163 -19.72 31.02 10.21
N LYS A 164 -20.03 32.27 10.59
CA LYS A 164 -21.03 33.12 9.92
C LYS A 164 -20.49 33.63 8.57
N GLU A 165 -21.39 34.20 7.76
CA GLU A 165 -21.12 34.57 6.35
C GLU A 165 -19.86 35.41 6.15
N ASN A 166 -19.57 36.31 7.10
CA ASN A 166 -18.43 37.22 7.07
C ASN A 166 -17.04 36.55 7.19
N MET A 167 -16.97 35.24 7.44
CA MET A 167 -15.71 34.49 7.58
C MET A 167 -15.55 33.40 6.51
N LYS A 168 -16.46 33.35 5.52
CA LYS A 168 -16.45 32.32 4.47
C LYS A 168 -15.33 32.50 3.44
N GLU A 169 -14.81 33.71 3.28
CA GLU A 169 -13.79 34.03 2.27
C GLU A 169 -12.35 33.79 2.73
N ASN A 170 -12.13 33.66 4.05
CA ASN A 170 -10.81 33.42 4.61
C ASN A 170 -10.46 31.93 4.60
N ALA A 171 -9.24 31.60 4.20
CA ALA A 171 -8.72 30.24 4.30
C ALA A 171 -8.67 29.81 5.78
N CYS A 172 -9.13 28.58 6.08
CA CYS A 172 -9.19 28.09 7.47
C CYS A 172 -7.81 28.12 8.15
N SER A 173 -6.75 27.87 7.40
CA SER A 173 -5.35 27.88 7.86
C SER A 173 -4.82 29.26 8.25
N SER A 174 -5.53 30.35 7.91
CA SER A 174 -5.16 31.70 8.36
C SER A 174 -5.39 31.90 9.86
N CYS A 175 -6.28 31.11 10.47
CA CYS A 175 -6.63 31.21 11.88
C CYS A 175 -6.40 29.91 12.65
N HIS A 176 -6.65 28.76 12.01
CA HIS A 176 -6.59 27.46 12.65
C HIS A 176 -5.35 26.69 12.26
N THR A 177 -4.84 25.90 13.21
CA THR A 177 -3.75 24.97 12.96
C THR A 177 -4.26 23.52 13.02
N THR A 178 -3.44 22.59 12.56
CA THR A 178 -3.75 21.16 12.69
C THR A 178 -3.64 20.64 14.12
N GLN A 179 -3.21 21.47 15.09
CA GLN A 179 -3.16 21.09 16.52
C GLN A 179 -4.56 21.10 17.17
N GLY A 180 -5.52 21.80 16.58
CA GLY A 180 -6.90 21.79 17.01
C GLY A 180 -7.62 23.08 16.67
N TRP A 181 -8.95 23.04 16.58
CA TRP A 181 -9.77 24.19 16.22
C TRP A 181 -9.72 25.33 17.24
N LYS A 182 -9.42 25.03 18.52
CA LYS A 182 -9.29 26.03 19.59
C LYS A 182 -7.91 26.71 19.59
N GLU A 183 -6.90 26.04 19.04
CA GLU A 183 -5.54 26.55 18.92
C GLU A 183 -5.48 27.49 17.73
N GLN A 184 -5.56 28.80 18.02
CA GLN A 184 -5.64 29.85 17.02
C GLN A 184 -4.42 30.75 17.05
N THR A 185 -3.90 31.08 15.87
CA THR A 185 -2.73 31.97 15.69
C THR A 185 -3.16 33.43 15.49
N PHE A 186 -4.27 33.83 16.12
CA PHE A 186 -4.86 35.15 15.89
C PHE A 186 -3.89 36.25 16.31
N ASP A 187 -3.47 37.06 15.34
CA ASP A 187 -2.59 38.21 15.49
C ASP A 187 -3.34 39.47 15.01
N HIS A 188 -3.39 40.48 15.86
CA HIS A 188 -4.01 41.77 15.58
C HIS A 188 -3.28 42.59 14.50
N GLY A 189 -2.06 42.20 14.14
CA GLY A 189 -1.29 42.81 13.05
C GLY A 189 -1.58 42.27 11.66
N ASN A 190 -2.46 41.27 11.49
CA ASN A 190 -2.67 40.61 10.20
C ASN A 190 -3.76 41.31 9.35
N PRO A 191 -3.43 41.90 8.19
CA PRO A 191 -4.40 42.56 7.31
C PRO A 191 -5.48 41.58 6.84
N GLY A 192 -6.75 41.87 7.10
CA GLY A 192 -7.90 41.03 6.73
C GLY A 192 -8.51 40.19 7.86
N LEU A 193 -7.91 40.19 9.07
CA LEU A 193 -8.48 39.56 10.28
C LEU A 193 -8.90 40.57 11.33
N SER A 194 -8.14 41.66 11.45
CA SER A 194 -8.49 42.82 12.25
C SER A 194 -7.76 44.04 11.68
N ASP A 195 -8.49 45.09 11.34
CA ASP A 195 -7.90 46.40 11.00
C ASP A 195 -7.46 47.17 12.26
N PHE A 196 -7.55 46.53 13.43
CA PHE A 196 -7.31 47.15 14.72
C PHE A 196 -5.87 46.91 15.19
N LYS A 197 -5.02 47.89 14.95
CA LYS A 197 -3.65 47.91 15.44
C LYS A 197 -3.63 48.13 16.95
N LEU A 198 -3.05 47.19 17.70
CA LEU A 198 -2.85 47.36 19.14
C LEU A 198 -1.80 48.44 19.39
N GLU A 199 -2.23 49.60 19.89
CA GLU A 199 -1.36 50.72 20.23
C GLU A 199 -1.42 51.06 21.73
N GLY A 200 -0.38 51.74 22.23
CA GLY A 200 -0.29 52.14 23.64
C GLY A 200 -0.25 50.95 24.60
N SER A 201 -1.06 50.99 25.66
CA SER A 201 -1.11 49.93 26.67
C SER A 201 -1.63 48.58 26.14
N HIS A 202 -2.41 48.57 25.05
CA HIS A 202 -2.92 47.34 24.45
C HIS A 202 -1.83 46.56 23.69
N ALA A 203 -0.77 47.23 23.24
CA ALA A 203 0.39 46.57 22.64
C ALA A 203 1.21 45.74 23.65
N LYS A 204 0.96 45.91 24.96
CA LYS A 204 1.66 45.19 26.04
C LYS A 204 0.87 43.98 26.55
N ALA A 205 -0.35 43.78 26.07
CA ALA A 205 -1.29 42.77 26.56
C ALA A 205 -1.50 41.58 25.60
N SER A 206 -0.71 41.51 24.52
CA SER A 206 -0.69 40.43 23.54
C SER A 206 0.15 39.24 24.00
#